data_AF-A0A254TD31-F1
#
_entry.id   AF-A0A254TD31-F1
#
_cell.length_a   1.000
_cell.length_b   1.000
_cell.length_c   1.000
_cell.angle_alpha   90.00
_cell.angle_beta   90.00
_cell.angle_gamma   90.00
#
_symmetry.space_group_name_H-M   'P 1'
#
loop_
_entity.id
_entity.type
_entity.pdbx_description
1 polymer ?
#
loop_
_entity_poly.entity_id
_entity_poly.type
_entity_poly.pdbx_seq_one_letter_code
_entity_poly.pdbx_strand_id
1 'polypeptide(L)'
;MFKAGTSVGAGRWPNQGAHPDLWPKPLRGQVLDFCDVRAWANSIHFPEDVPHAGDVMGVALKLKAEGKLDGLTPVLWDFITYRRVTWEKTDALRLYEDDVVLWRAARALRRDEIEHPRRRKPRDIREFLPEQQQHLALA
;
A
#
# COMPACT_ATOMS: atom_id res chain seq x y z
N MET A 1 -2.14 3.56 -13.60
CA MET A 1 -1.30 4.44 -12.75
C MET A 1 -2.21 5.22 -11.84
N PHE A 2 -1.97 5.22 -10.53
CA PHE A 2 -2.79 5.95 -9.58
C PHE A 2 -2.56 7.47 -9.73
N LYS A 3 -3.61 8.26 -9.55
CA LYS A 3 -3.51 9.72 -9.58
C LYS A 3 -2.84 10.20 -8.29
N ALA A 4 -2.05 11.28 -8.37
CA ALA A 4 -1.55 11.96 -7.19
C ALA A 4 -2.72 12.36 -6.26
N GLY A 5 -2.54 12.14 -4.96
CA GLY A 5 -3.56 12.33 -3.93
C GLY A 5 -4.44 11.11 -3.66
N THR A 6 -4.44 10.09 -4.53
CA THR A 6 -5.22 8.86 -4.30
C THR A 6 -4.74 8.14 -3.05
N SER A 7 -5.69 7.70 -2.21
CA SER A 7 -5.40 6.86 -1.06
C SER A 7 -5.26 5.39 -1.49
N VAL A 8 -4.11 4.80 -1.16
CA VAL A 8 -3.75 3.43 -1.54
C VAL A 8 -3.41 2.58 -0.31
N GLY A 9 -3.59 1.27 -0.49
CA GLY A 9 -3.07 0.22 0.37
C GLY A 9 -2.09 -0.66 -0.39
N ALA A 10 -1.43 -1.57 0.32
CA ALA A 10 -0.42 -2.48 -0.24
C ALA A 10 -0.44 -3.86 0.42
N GLY A 11 -1.56 -4.27 1.02
CA GLY A 11 -1.67 -5.55 1.74
C GLY A 11 -0.86 -5.61 3.04
N ARG A 12 -0.35 -4.46 3.50
CA ARG A 12 0.39 -4.33 4.75
C ARG A 12 -0.60 -4.13 5.89
N TRP A 13 -0.97 -5.22 6.55
CA TRP A 13 -1.77 -5.15 7.77
C TRP A 13 -0.81 -5.38 8.95
N PRO A 14 -0.65 -4.40 9.85
CA PRO A 14 0.23 -4.58 11.00
C PRO A 14 -0.22 -5.76 11.86
N ASN A 15 0.72 -6.43 12.53
CA ASN A 15 0.46 -7.55 13.43
C ASN A 15 -0.29 -8.75 12.81
N GLN A 16 -0.21 -9.00 11.50
CA GLN A 16 -0.82 -10.16 10.83
C GLN A 16 -0.47 -11.52 11.48
N GLY A 17 0.68 -11.63 12.15
CA GLY A 17 1.06 -12.85 12.87
C GLY A 17 0.34 -13.06 14.21
N ALA A 18 -0.35 -12.05 14.74
CA ALA A 18 -1.07 -12.12 16.02
C ALA A 18 -2.50 -12.65 15.84
N HIS A 19 -3.25 -12.76 16.94
CA HIS A 19 -4.69 -13.03 16.90
C HIS A 19 -5.40 -11.96 16.05
N PRO A 20 -6.40 -12.32 15.19
CA PRO A 20 -7.07 -11.39 14.29
C PRO A 20 -7.68 -10.16 14.97
N ASP A 21 -8.00 -10.25 16.26
CA ASP A 21 -8.50 -9.11 17.03
C ASP A 21 -7.47 -8.03 17.37
N LEU A 22 -6.19 -8.37 17.22
CA LEU A 22 -5.06 -7.47 17.42
C LEU A 22 -4.56 -6.87 16.11
N TRP A 23 -5.23 -7.15 14.99
CA TRP A 23 -4.87 -6.58 13.68
C TRP A 23 -5.48 -5.17 13.58
N PRO A 24 -4.67 -4.09 13.62
CA PRO A 24 -5.16 -2.77 13.28
C PRO A 24 -5.56 -2.69 11.81
N LYS A 25 -6.22 -1.60 11.44
CA LYS A 25 -6.57 -1.31 10.03
C LYS A 25 -5.30 -1.27 9.15
N PRO A 26 -5.42 -1.56 7.85
CA PRO A 26 -4.33 -1.42 6.90
C PRO A 26 -3.71 -0.04 6.95
N LEU A 27 -2.40 0.03 6.69
CA LEU A 27 -1.69 1.30 6.54
C LEU A 27 -2.25 2.06 5.34
N ARG A 28 -2.50 3.35 5.51
CA ARG A 28 -2.97 4.23 4.44
C ARG A 28 -1.78 4.96 3.84
N GLY A 29 -1.62 4.84 2.53
CA GLY A 29 -0.67 5.59 1.74
C GLY A 29 -1.39 6.66 0.92
N GLN A 30 -0.72 7.79 0.67
CA GLN A 30 -1.15 8.77 -0.31
C GLN A 30 -0.16 8.78 -1.47
N VAL A 31 -0.66 8.61 -2.69
CA VAL A 31 0.16 8.69 -3.90
C VAL A 31 0.65 10.13 -4.07
N LEU A 32 1.96 10.28 -4.25
CA LEU A 32 2.59 11.56 -4.58
C LEU A 32 2.79 11.66 -6.09
N ASP A 33 2.93 12.89 -6.57
CA ASP A 33 3.47 13.10 -7.90
C ASP A 33 4.97 12.75 -7.90
N PHE A 34 5.48 12.22 -9.01
CA PHE A 34 6.90 11.85 -9.10
C PHE A 34 7.84 13.07 -9.10
N CYS A 35 7.32 14.27 -9.30
CA CYS A 35 8.04 15.54 -9.14
C CYS A 35 7.76 16.23 -7.78
N ASP A 36 7.01 15.60 -6.86
CA ASP A 36 6.77 16.15 -5.53
C ASP A 36 8.07 16.13 -4.70
N VAL A 37 8.46 17.28 -4.13
CA VAL A 37 9.69 17.40 -3.32
C VAL A 37 9.75 16.40 -2.17
N ARG A 38 8.59 16.04 -1.59
CA ARG A 38 8.51 15.06 -0.51
C ARG A 38 8.90 13.66 -0.97
N ALA A 39 8.69 13.35 -2.26
CA ALA A 39 9.06 12.06 -2.83
C ALA A 39 10.59 11.85 -2.88
N TRP A 40 11.34 12.95 -2.82
CA TRP A 40 12.79 13.01 -3.00
C TRP A 40 13.55 13.45 -1.77
N ALA A 41 12.87 14.01 -0.76
CA ALA A 41 13.47 14.38 0.52
C ALA A 41 14.24 13.21 1.14
N ASN A 42 15.44 13.49 1.65
CA ASN A 42 16.37 12.53 2.27
C ASN A 42 16.70 11.32 1.36
N SER A 43 16.71 11.52 0.04
CA SER A 43 17.11 10.49 -0.93
C SER A 43 18.59 10.59 -1.30
N ILE A 44 19.10 9.61 -2.06
CA ILE A 44 20.48 9.63 -2.57
C ILE A 44 20.74 10.87 -3.45
N HIS A 45 19.73 11.31 -4.21
CA HIS A 45 19.85 12.48 -5.08
C HIS A 45 19.70 13.80 -4.33
N PHE A 46 19.04 13.77 -3.17
CA PHE A 46 18.75 14.95 -2.35
C PHE A 46 18.88 14.57 -0.87
N PRO A 47 20.10 14.58 -0.30
CA PRO A 47 20.37 14.22 1.09
C PRO A 47 19.96 15.34 2.07
N GLU A 48 18.81 15.97 1.82
CA GLU A 48 18.25 17.08 2.58
C GLU A 48 16.73 16.90 2.72
N ASP A 49 16.16 17.47 3.78
CA ASP A 49 14.74 17.27 4.10
C ASP A 49 13.80 18.10 3.20
N VAL A 50 14.28 19.24 2.69
CA VAL A 50 13.49 20.17 1.87
C VAL A 50 14.26 20.52 0.60
N PRO A 51 14.26 19.63 -0.41
CA PRO A 51 14.97 19.89 -1.65
C PRO A 51 14.29 20.97 -2.49
N HIS A 52 15.09 21.70 -3.26
CA HIS A 52 14.59 22.74 -4.14
C HIS A 52 13.77 22.14 -5.30
N ALA A 53 12.56 22.67 -5.52
CA ALA A 53 11.60 22.10 -6.47
C ALA A 53 12.11 22.05 -7.91
N GLY A 54 12.91 23.04 -8.33
CA GLY A 54 13.50 23.08 -9.67
C GLY A 54 14.47 21.92 -9.93
N ASP A 55 15.27 21.58 -8.92
CA ASP A 55 16.28 20.51 -9.03
C ASP A 55 15.61 19.14 -9.03
N VAL A 56 14.60 18.96 -8.15
CA VAL A 56 13.75 17.77 -8.12
C VAL A 56 13.10 17.52 -9.47
N MET A 57 12.49 18.54 -10.08
CA MET A 57 11.86 18.42 -11.39
C MET A 57 12.86 17.95 -12.45
N GLY A 58 14.06 18.55 -12.49
CA GLY A 58 15.10 18.18 -13.46
C GLY A 58 15.55 16.72 -13.31
N VAL A 59 15.81 16.27 -12.08
CA VAL A 59 16.21 14.88 -11.79
C VAL A 59 15.08 13.89 -12.08
N ALA A 60 13.85 14.21 -11.64
CA ALA A 60 12.69 13.35 -11.81
C ALA A 60 12.35 13.14 -13.29
N LEU A 61 12.36 14.21 -14.11
CA LEU A 61 12.14 14.11 -15.55
C LEU A 61 13.25 13.32 -16.26
N LYS A 62 14.51 13.53 -15.87
CA LYS A 62 15.64 12.76 -16.41
C LYS A 62 15.47 11.27 -16.12
N LEU A 63 15.20 10.89 -14.87
CA LEU A 63 15.04 9.48 -14.49
C LEU A 63 13.81 8.84 -15.13
N LYS A 64 12.73 9.61 -15.34
CA LYS A 64 11.57 9.17 -16.11
C LYS A 64 11.91 8.92 -17.59
N ALA A 65 12.67 9.81 -18.23
CA ALA A 65 13.11 9.63 -19.61
C ALA A 65 14.05 8.42 -19.78
N GLU A 66 14.82 8.09 -18.75
CA GLU A 66 15.66 6.89 -18.68
C GLU A 66 14.88 5.60 -18.34
N GLY A 67 13.55 5.68 -18.14
CA GLY A 67 12.70 4.53 -17.78
C GLY A 67 12.93 3.98 -16.36
N LYS A 68 13.75 4.67 -15.53
CA LYS A 68 14.09 4.21 -14.17
C LYS A 68 12.95 4.32 -13.18
N LEU A 69 11.92 5.09 -13.51
CA LEU A 69 10.70 5.26 -12.71
C LEU A 69 9.54 4.41 -13.22
N ASP A 70 9.75 3.59 -14.25
CA ASP A 70 8.69 2.80 -14.86
C ASP A 70 8.17 1.74 -13.89
N GLY A 71 6.84 1.70 -13.73
CA GLY A 71 6.19 0.81 -12.78
C GLY A 71 6.38 1.19 -11.32
N LEU A 72 7.04 2.32 -10.99
CA LEU A 72 7.17 2.81 -9.62
C LEU A 72 6.22 3.97 -9.34
N THR A 73 5.62 3.96 -8.16
CA THR A 73 4.76 5.03 -7.66
C THR A 73 5.28 5.49 -6.30
N PRO A 74 5.60 6.78 -6.10
CA PRO A 74 5.96 7.29 -4.79
C PRO A 74 4.72 7.40 -3.91
N VAL A 75 4.79 6.83 -2.71
CA VAL A 75 3.68 6.79 -1.75
C VAL A 75 4.15 7.31 -0.41
N LEU A 76 3.42 8.30 0.13
CA LEU A 76 3.57 8.77 1.50
C LEU A 76 2.73 7.90 2.43
N TRP A 77 3.37 7.01 3.18
CA TRP A 77 2.71 6.14 4.16
C TRP A 77 2.52 6.85 5.49
N ASP A 78 1.34 6.67 6.07
CA ASP A 78 0.97 7.14 7.41
C ASP A 78 1.06 5.98 8.42
N PHE A 79 2.11 5.98 9.25
CA PHE A 79 2.33 5.00 10.32
C PHE A 79 1.75 5.46 11.67
N ILE A 80 0.87 6.47 11.68
CA ILE A 80 0.27 7.11 12.86
C ILE A 80 1.29 7.95 13.65
N THR A 81 2.44 7.38 14.01
CA THR A 81 3.49 8.06 14.78
C THR A 81 4.46 8.84 13.91
N TYR A 82 4.64 8.43 12.66
CA TYR A 82 5.47 9.12 11.68
C TYR A 82 4.94 8.88 10.27
N ARG A 83 5.47 9.65 9.31
CA ARG A 83 5.21 9.46 7.88
C ARG A 83 6.50 9.14 7.17
N ARG A 84 6.42 8.30 6.14
CA ARG A 84 7.58 7.92 5.33
C ARG A 84 7.18 7.75 3.88
N VAL A 85 7.99 8.28 2.97
CA VAL A 85 7.85 8.00 1.55
C VAL A 85 8.56 6.70 1.21
N THR A 86 7.91 5.87 0.42
CA THR A 86 8.55 4.75 -0.28
C THR A 86 8.15 4.76 -1.76
N TRP A 87 9.07 4.32 -2.61
CA TRP A 87 8.78 4.06 -4.02
C TRP A 87 8.28 2.63 -4.14
N GLU A 88 6.97 2.47 -4.28
CA GLU A 88 6.31 1.17 -4.33
C GLU A 88 6.15 0.72 -5.79
N LYS A 89 6.13 -0.59 -6.01
CA LYS A 89 5.73 -1.12 -7.30
C LYS A 89 4.25 -0.85 -7.52
N THR A 90 3.91 -0.34 -8.69
CA THR A 90 2.55 0.13 -9.01
C THR A 90 1.55 -1.02 -9.05
N ASP A 91 2.00 -2.22 -9.41
CA ASP A 91 1.21 -3.46 -9.43
C ASP A 91 0.91 -4.01 -8.03
N ALA A 92 1.75 -3.70 -7.03
CA ALA A 92 1.54 -4.08 -5.64
C ALA A 92 0.58 -3.14 -4.89
N LEU A 93 0.21 -2.00 -5.50
CA LEU A 93 -0.70 -1.02 -4.93
C LEU A 93 -2.15 -1.33 -5.32
N ARG A 94 -3.05 -1.07 -4.37
CA ARG A 94 -4.50 -1.11 -4.58
C ARG A 94 -5.16 0.08 -3.93
N LEU A 95 -6.42 0.36 -4.25
CA LEU A 95 -7.16 1.39 -3.54
C LEU A 95 -7.23 1.04 -2.05
N TYR A 96 -7.12 2.06 -1.19
CA TYR A 96 -7.15 1.85 0.25
C TYR A 96 -8.45 1.18 0.70
N GLU A 97 -9.57 1.53 0.06
CA GLU A 97 -10.88 0.94 0.33
C GLU A 97 -10.91 -0.57 0.06
N ASP A 98 -10.32 -1.00 -1.05
CA ASP A 98 -10.19 -2.42 -1.40
C ASP A 98 -9.30 -3.17 -0.39
N ASP A 99 -8.21 -2.54 0.07
CA ASP A 99 -7.34 -3.13 1.08
C ASP A 99 -8.03 -3.28 2.43
N VAL A 100 -8.92 -2.34 2.78
CA VAL A 100 -9.77 -2.43 3.99
C VAL A 100 -10.79 -3.55 3.87
N VAL A 101 -11.39 -3.75 2.69
CA VAL A 101 -12.31 -4.87 2.44
C VAL A 101 -11.57 -6.21 2.58
N LEU A 102 -10.42 -6.35 1.93
CA LEU A 102 -9.58 -7.56 2.03
C LEU A 102 -9.13 -7.82 3.47
N TRP A 103 -8.76 -6.78 4.21
CA TRP A 103 -8.42 -6.90 5.63
C TRP A 103 -9.58 -7.43 6.47
N ARG A 104 -10.81 -6.94 6.26
CA ARG A 104 -11.99 -7.46 6.97
C ARG A 104 -12.24 -8.93 6.64
N ALA A 105 -12.16 -9.29 5.36
CA ALA A 105 -12.35 -10.66 4.90
C ALA A 105 -11.28 -11.60 5.49
N ALA A 106 -10.01 -11.21 5.46
CA ALA A 106 -8.92 -11.99 6.04
C ALA A 106 -9.03 -12.13 7.55
N ARG A 107 -9.45 -11.07 8.26
CA ARG A 107 -9.71 -11.11 9.70
C ARG A 107 -10.84 -12.09 10.03
N ALA A 108 -11.91 -12.10 9.23
CA ALA A 108 -13.03 -13.02 9.39
C ALA A 108 -12.63 -14.48 9.09
N LEU A 109 -11.90 -14.71 7.99
CA LEU A 109 -11.34 -16.03 7.65
C LEU A 109 -10.47 -16.56 8.78
N ARG A 110 -9.55 -15.74 9.29
CA ARG A 110 -8.65 -16.15 10.37
C ARG A 110 -9.39 -16.47 11.67
N ARG A 111 -10.45 -15.73 12.00
CA ARG A 111 -11.30 -16.04 13.15
C ARG A 111 -12.03 -17.37 12.97
N ASP A 112 -12.61 -17.59 11.80
CA ASP A 112 -13.30 -18.82 11.45
C ASP A 112 -12.36 -20.06 11.48
N GLU A 113 -11.10 -19.92 11.08
CA GLU A 113 -10.07 -20.96 11.24
C GLU A 113 -9.80 -21.31 12.72
N ILE A 114 -9.72 -20.29 13.58
CA ILE A 114 -9.48 -20.46 15.02
C ILE A 114 -10.69 -21.14 15.69
N GLU A 115 -11.91 -20.77 15.30
CA GLU A 115 -13.16 -21.33 15.82
C GLU A 115 -13.39 -22.79 15.36
N HIS A 116 -12.80 -23.20 14.23
CA HIS A 116 -12.99 -24.52 13.64
C HIS A 116 -11.66 -25.30 13.46
N PRO A 117 -10.93 -25.61 14.56
CA PRO A 117 -9.58 -26.16 14.50
C PRO A 117 -9.50 -27.57 13.87
N ARG A 118 -10.63 -28.29 13.78
CA ARG A 118 -10.71 -29.63 13.19
C ARG A 118 -11.04 -29.63 11.70
N ARG A 119 -11.22 -28.47 11.07
CA ARG A 119 -11.59 -28.39 9.66
C ARG A 119 -10.44 -28.85 8.78
N ARG A 120 -10.72 -29.80 7.87
CA ARG A 120 -9.71 -30.41 6.98
C ARG A 120 -9.42 -29.57 5.73
N LYS A 121 -10.39 -28.79 5.26
CA LYS A 121 -10.27 -27.95 4.06
C LYS A 121 -10.37 -26.48 4.46
N PRO A 122 -9.37 -25.64 4.14
CA PRO A 122 -9.47 -24.19 4.33
C PRO A 122 -10.60 -23.62 3.46
N ARG A 123 -11.29 -22.61 3.96
CA ARG A 123 -12.27 -21.86 3.17
C ARG A 123 -11.55 -20.83 2.31
N ASP A 124 -12.14 -20.50 1.17
CA ASP A 124 -11.61 -19.46 0.29
C ASP A 124 -11.94 -18.08 0.88
N ILE A 125 -11.01 -17.12 0.83
CA ILE A 125 -11.25 -15.75 1.27
C ILE A 125 -12.40 -15.09 0.50
N ARG A 126 -12.70 -15.53 -0.73
CA ARG A 126 -13.87 -15.10 -1.51
C ARG A 126 -15.19 -15.32 -0.80
N GLU A 127 -15.27 -16.32 0.07
CA GLU A 127 -16.48 -16.60 0.87
C GLU A 127 -16.72 -15.56 1.98
N PHE A 128 -15.71 -14.71 2.26
CA PHE A 128 -15.75 -13.64 3.26
C PHE A 128 -15.76 -12.25 2.63
N LEU A 129 -15.79 -12.18 1.29
CA LEU A 129 -15.90 -10.95 0.52
C LEU A 129 -17.35 -10.73 0.06
N PRO A 130 -17.80 -9.47 -0.07
CA PRO A 130 -19.03 -9.16 -0.79
C PRO A 130 -18.98 -9.70 -2.23
N GLU A 131 -20.11 -10.16 -2.76
CA GLU A 131 -20.19 -10.78 -4.10
C GLU A 131 -19.56 -9.91 -5.20
N GLN A 132 -19.84 -8.61 -5.16
CA GLN A 132 -19.32 -7.60 -6.10
C GLN A 132 -17.79 -7.44 -6.02
N GLN A 133 -17.16 -7.85 -4.91
CA GLN A 133 -15.75 -7.62 -4.59
C GLN A 133 -14.93 -8.93 -4.54
N GLN A 134 -15.50 -10.07 -4.94
CA GLN A 134 -14.78 -11.35 -4.97
C GLN A 134 -13.56 -11.33 -5.90
N HIS A 135 -13.56 -10.47 -6.92
CA HIS A 135 -12.44 -10.28 -7.83
C HIS A 135 -11.16 -9.79 -7.11
N LEU A 136 -11.29 -9.15 -5.94
CA LEU A 136 -10.15 -8.70 -5.14
C LEU A 136 -9.29 -9.86 -4.60
N ALA A 137 -9.84 -11.07 -4.50
CA ALA A 137 -9.11 -12.25 -4.03
C ALA A 137 -8.15 -12.84 -5.09
N LEU A 138 -8.20 -12.34 -6.33
CA LEU A 138 -7.38 -12.79 -7.46
C LEU A 138 -6.23 -11.85 -7.79
N ALA A 139 -6.15 -10.69 -7.11
CA ALA A 139 -5.23 -9.60 -7.40
C ALA A 139 -3.93 -9.67 -6.59
#